data_AF-A0A1J1GKL1-F1
#
_entry.id   AF-A0A1J1GKL1-F1
#
_cell.length_a   1.000
_cell.length_b   1.000
_cell.length_c   1.000
_cell.angle_alpha   90.00
_cell.angle_beta   90.00
_cell.angle_gamma   90.00
#
_symmetry.space_group_name_H-M   'P 1'
#
loop_
_entity.id
_entity.type
_entity.pdbx_description
1 polymer ?
#
loop_
_entity_poly.entity_id
_entity_poly.type
_entity_poly.pdbx_seq_one_letter_code
_entity_poly.pdbx_strand_id
1 'polypeptide(L)'
;MENFRIIYLFYCLLIINSLIPHLSLGNDVSLDIPNDIKNYLYDSHFYNLTKNLEYNEFKYFMMVYLMNIYGWSSYVKQKMLLYNKNKMRSIIYEEAKKENLDLSDNQIDDIIRISRINIDMLRKERSDKHEVNDLYCLGRMFDFQTYKGEKLKEIINDMKHFWNISELIRDKDLEWKNKKWDLWESSLKDKVKILDKKDSMLNYVLFHKKATKEICHTVYEYLKKSWVETYRAPFMSEFHDFIYKSLEEFKENKDTNDKNKEEVNEIN
;
A
#
# COMPACT_ATOMS: atom_id res chain seq x y z
N MET A 1 40.05 -0.12 -5.42
CA MET A 1 39.37 -1.41 -5.13
C MET A 1 38.08 -1.23 -4.32
N GLU A 2 37.94 -0.19 -3.51
CA GLU A 2 36.73 0.07 -2.69
C GLU A 2 35.47 0.42 -3.51
N ASN A 3 35.61 1.21 -4.58
CA ASN A 3 34.47 1.55 -5.44
C ASN A 3 33.80 0.33 -6.09
N PHE A 4 34.57 -0.70 -6.43
CA PHE A 4 34.00 -1.94 -6.98
C PHE A 4 33.17 -2.70 -5.95
N ARG A 5 33.55 -2.68 -4.67
CA ARG A 5 32.78 -3.32 -3.59
C ARG A 5 31.48 -2.57 -3.31
N ILE A 6 31.50 -1.24 -3.34
CA ILE A 6 30.29 -0.41 -3.18
C ILE A 6 29.34 -0.62 -4.36
N ILE A 7 29.86 -0.61 -5.59
CA ILE A 7 29.06 -0.86 -6.80
C ILE A 7 28.48 -2.27 -6.77
N TYR A 8 29.24 -3.28 -6.34
CA TYR A 8 28.76 -4.67 -6.22
C TYR A 8 27.71 -4.82 -5.11
N LEU A 9 27.85 -4.11 -3.99
CA LEU A 9 26.87 -4.10 -2.90
C LEU A 9 25.59 -3.37 -3.34
N PHE A 10 25.72 -2.30 -4.13
CA PHE A 10 24.59 -1.59 -4.75
C PHE A 10 23.89 -2.43 -5.81
N TYR A 11 24.65 -3.16 -6.64
CA TYR A 11 24.10 -4.09 -7.62
C TYR A 11 23.43 -5.28 -6.93
N CYS A 12 24.02 -5.82 -5.87
CA CYS A 12 23.38 -6.85 -5.05
C CYS A 12 22.13 -6.31 -4.38
N LEU A 13 22.13 -5.11 -3.81
CA LEU A 13 20.93 -4.49 -3.22
C LEU A 13 19.87 -4.20 -4.29
N LEU A 14 20.24 -3.74 -5.48
CA LEU A 14 19.32 -3.52 -6.59
C LEU A 14 18.76 -4.83 -7.14
N ILE A 15 19.58 -5.86 -7.34
CA ILE A 15 19.16 -7.19 -7.80
C ILE A 15 18.30 -7.87 -6.74
N ILE A 16 18.70 -7.80 -5.47
CA ILE A 16 17.93 -8.35 -4.35
C ILE A 16 16.63 -7.56 -4.17
N ASN A 17 16.62 -6.23 -4.25
CA ASN A 17 15.39 -5.43 -4.16
C ASN A 17 14.51 -5.49 -5.41
N SER A 18 15.06 -5.83 -6.58
CA SER A 18 14.27 -6.05 -7.81
C SER A 18 13.78 -7.48 -7.96
N LEU A 19 14.46 -8.48 -7.36
CA LEU A 19 14.04 -9.89 -7.35
C LEU A 19 13.23 -10.28 -6.10
N ILE A 20 13.37 -9.61 -4.95
CA ILE A 20 12.56 -9.91 -3.75
C ILE A 20 11.05 -9.68 -3.94
N PRO A 21 10.56 -8.69 -4.72
CA PRO A 21 9.14 -8.61 -5.04
C PRO A 21 8.64 -9.89 -5.73
N HIS A 22 9.51 -10.65 -6.39
CA HIS A 22 9.17 -11.93 -7.02
C HIS A 22 9.22 -13.12 -6.05
N LEU A 23 9.98 -13.04 -4.95
CA LEU A 23 10.16 -14.16 -4.03
C LEU A 23 9.12 -14.23 -2.91
N SER A 24 8.42 -13.14 -2.55
CA SER A 24 7.33 -13.22 -1.55
C SER A 24 5.94 -13.51 -2.14
N LEU A 25 5.80 -13.56 -3.46
CA LEU A 25 4.56 -14.03 -4.13
C LEU A 25 4.44 -15.57 -4.15
N GLY A 26 5.44 -16.28 -3.61
CA GLY A 26 5.60 -17.73 -3.68
C GLY A 26 5.44 -18.49 -2.36
N ASN A 27 4.91 -17.89 -1.29
CA ASN A 27 4.39 -18.72 -0.20
C ASN A 27 3.09 -19.36 -0.70
N ASP A 28 3.09 -20.69 -0.83
CA ASP A 28 1.92 -21.48 -1.19
C ASP A 28 0.73 -21.07 -0.30
N VAL A 29 -0.15 -20.24 -0.85
CA VAL A 29 -1.40 -19.89 -0.18
C VAL A 29 -2.13 -21.19 0.05
N SER A 30 -2.43 -21.51 1.31
CA SER A 30 -2.99 -22.81 1.68
C SER A 30 -4.07 -23.25 0.69
N LEU A 31 -4.01 -24.52 0.26
CA LEU A 31 -5.02 -25.12 -0.62
C LEU A 31 -6.45 -24.94 -0.05
N ASP A 32 -6.57 -24.83 1.27
CA ASP A 32 -7.82 -24.64 2.00
C ASP A 32 -8.45 -23.26 1.85
N ILE A 33 -7.73 -22.26 1.33
CA ILE A 33 -8.29 -20.94 1.04
C ILE A 33 -9.03 -20.98 -0.31
N PRO A 34 -10.32 -20.58 -0.36
CA PRO A 34 -11.08 -20.47 -1.62
C PRO A 34 -10.40 -19.57 -2.67
N ASN A 35 -10.44 -19.97 -3.94
CA ASN A 35 -9.74 -19.27 -5.03
C ASN A 35 -10.13 -17.80 -5.19
N ASP A 36 -11.38 -17.45 -4.90
CA ASP A 36 -11.87 -16.07 -4.93
C ASP A 36 -11.27 -15.20 -3.81
N ILE A 37 -10.96 -15.78 -2.65
CA ILE A 37 -10.20 -15.11 -1.58
C ILE A 37 -8.71 -15.08 -1.93
N LYS A 38 -8.15 -16.17 -2.47
CA LYS A 38 -6.76 -16.22 -2.95
C LYS A 38 -6.48 -15.13 -3.97
N ASN A 39 -7.36 -14.95 -4.95
CA ASN A 39 -7.25 -13.91 -5.98
C ASN A 39 -7.29 -12.48 -5.42
N TYR A 40 -7.76 -12.29 -4.18
CA TYR A 40 -7.65 -11.01 -3.48
C TYR A 40 -6.31 -10.88 -2.73
N LEU A 41 -5.79 -11.99 -2.19
CA LEU A 41 -4.51 -12.04 -1.48
C LEU A 41 -3.32 -11.85 -2.42
N TYR A 42 -3.42 -12.33 -3.66
CA TYR A 42 -2.38 -12.15 -4.68
C TYR A 42 -2.42 -10.75 -5.28
N ASP A 43 -1.50 -9.87 -4.85
CA ASP A 43 -1.18 -8.60 -5.51
C ASP A 43 -0.37 -8.83 -6.80
N SER A 44 -0.87 -9.67 -7.72
CA SER A 44 -0.10 -10.12 -8.89
C SER A 44 0.14 -9.06 -9.98
N HIS A 45 -0.33 -7.82 -9.78
CA HIS A 45 -0.42 -6.83 -10.85
C HIS A 45 0.59 -5.67 -10.77
N PHE A 46 1.37 -5.55 -9.70
CA PHE A 46 2.23 -4.39 -9.51
C PHE A 46 3.67 -4.74 -9.13
N TYR A 47 4.60 -4.36 -10.01
CA TYR A 47 6.04 -4.42 -9.78
C TYR A 47 6.56 -3.24 -8.93
N ASN A 48 5.71 -2.28 -8.58
CA ASN A 48 6.08 -1.03 -7.90
C ASN A 48 5.11 -0.76 -6.74
N LEU A 49 5.66 -0.56 -5.53
CA LEU A 49 4.88 -0.31 -4.30
C LEU A 49 4.01 0.95 -4.43
N THR A 50 4.58 2.06 -4.89
CA THR A 50 3.85 3.33 -5.07
C THR A 50 2.63 3.14 -5.97
N LYS A 51 2.80 2.52 -7.14
CA LYS A 51 1.67 2.24 -8.07
C LYS A 51 0.62 1.31 -7.45
N ASN A 52 1.05 0.31 -6.68
CA ASN A 52 0.14 -0.58 -5.96
C ASN A 52 -0.66 0.18 -4.89
N LEU A 53 -0.01 1.09 -4.16
CA LEU A 53 -0.65 1.91 -3.14
C LEU A 53 -1.65 2.90 -3.76
N GLU A 54 -1.27 3.60 -4.84
CA GLU A 54 -2.17 4.48 -5.60
C GLU A 54 -3.43 3.73 -6.05
N TYR A 55 -3.24 2.53 -6.62
CA TYR A 55 -4.37 1.69 -7.02
C TYR A 55 -5.24 1.25 -5.84
N ASN A 56 -4.65 0.78 -4.74
CA ASN A 56 -5.41 0.36 -3.56
C ASN A 56 -6.17 1.52 -2.91
N GLU A 57 -5.58 2.71 -2.88
CA GLU A 57 -6.24 3.92 -2.41
C GLU A 57 -7.43 4.29 -3.29
N PHE A 58 -7.24 4.31 -4.61
CA PHE A 58 -8.32 4.59 -5.56
C PHE A 58 -9.42 3.54 -5.49
N LYS A 59 -9.06 2.25 -5.42
CA LYS A 59 -10.00 1.13 -5.27
C LYS A 59 -10.85 1.28 -4.01
N TYR A 60 -10.23 1.64 -2.88
CA TYR A 60 -10.96 1.91 -1.63
C TYR A 60 -11.88 3.12 -1.77
N PHE A 61 -11.38 4.22 -2.35
CA PHE A 61 -12.17 5.42 -2.62
C PHE A 61 -13.42 5.07 -3.45
N MET A 62 -13.26 4.36 -4.56
CA MET A 62 -14.37 3.96 -5.43
C MET A 62 -15.35 3.01 -4.74
N MET A 63 -14.88 2.12 -3.88
CA MET A 63 -15.74 1.28 -3.05
C MET A 63 -16.65 2.13 -2.17
N VAL A 64 -16.10 3.10 -1.43
CA VAL A 64 -16.85 4.00 -0.55
C VAL A 64 -17.76 4.95 -1.33
N TYR A 65 -17.24 5.51 -2.42
CA TYR A 65 -17.97 6.45 -3.28
C TYR A 65 -19.22 5.81 -3.90
N LEU A 66 -19.08 4.62 -4.48
CA LEU A 66 -20.21 3.89 -5.06
C LEU A 66 -21.21 3.42 -4.01
N MET A 67 -20.74 3.04 -2.82
CA MET A 67 -21.61 2.71 -1.67
C MET A 67 -22.43 3.92 -1.23
N ASN A 68 -21.82 5.11 -1.14
CA ASN A 68 -22.51 6.36 -0.80
C ASN A 68 -23.53 6.74 -1.86
N ILE A 69 -23.17 6.69 -3.15
CA ILE A 69 -24.15 6.92 -4.23
C ILE A 69 -25.31 5.95 -4.08
N TYR A 70 -25.04 4.67 -3.86
CA TYR A 70 -26.09 3.65 -3.72
C TYR A 70 -27.07 3.98 -2.57
N GLY A 71 -26.54 4.28 -1.37
CA GLY A 71 -27.36 4.54 -0.18
C GLY A 71 -28.27 5.77 -0.30
N TRP A 72 -27.87 6.76 -1.09
CA TRP A 72 -28.57 8.06 -1.21
C TRP A 72 -29.38 8.18 -2.51
N SER A 73 -29.38 7.14 -3.34
CA SER A 73 -30.03 7.14 -4.64
C SER A 73 -31.44 6.55 -4.60
N SER A 74 -32.26 6.94 -5.57
CA SER A 74 -33.57 6.29 -5.80
C SER A 74 -33.42 4.80 -6.12
N TYR A 75 -34.48 4.03 -5.88
CA TYR A 75 -34.51 2.58 -6.16
C TYR A 75 -34.10 2.21 -7.59
N VAL A 76 -34.50 3.03 -8.57
CA VAL A 76 -34.12 2.83 -9.99
C VAL A 76 -32.61 2.95 -10.16
N LYS A 77 -31.98 3.95 -9.56
CA LYS A 77 -30.54 4.19 -9.63
C LYS A 77 -29.75 3.16 -8.79
N GLN A 78 -30.31 2.68 -7.69
CA GLN A 78 -29.78 1.52 -6.95
C GLN A 78 -29.75 0.25 -7.81
N LYS A 79 -30.87 -0.08 -8.48
CA LYS A 79 -30.92 -1.20 -9.43
C LYS A 79 -29.92 -1.04 -10.57
N MET A 80 -29.80 0.18 -11.10
CA MET A 80 -28.84 0.48 -12.16
C MET A 80 -27.40 0.15 -11.71
N LEU A 81 -26.98 0.59 -10.52
CA LEU A 81 -25.64 0.31 -10.00
C LEU A 81 -25.40 -1.19 -9.76
N LEU A 82 -26.38 -1.90 -9.21
CA LEU A 82 -26.25 -3.34 -8.94
C LEU A 82 -26.12 -4.17 -10.23
N TYR A 83 -26.99 -3.92 -11.20
CA TYR A 83 -27.18 -4.83 -12.33
C TYR A 83 -26.50 -4.37 -13.62
N ASN A 84 -26.13 -3.08 -13.75
CA ASN A 84 -25.48 -2.56 -14.95
C ASN A 84 -23.95 -2.41 -14.75
N LYS A 85 -23.19 -3.45 -15.11
CA LYS A 85 -21.71 -3.45 -15.04
C LYS A 85 -21.11 -2.27 -15.82
N ASN A 86 -21.63 -1.98 -17.01
CA ASN A 86 -21.10 -0.92 -17.88
C ASN A 86 -21.26 0.46 -17.25
N LYS A 87 -22.31 0.67 -16.47
CA LYS A 87 -22.53 1.95 -15.81
C LYS A 87 -21.62 2.15 -14.60
N MET A 88 -21.35 1.10 -13.82
CA MET A 88 -20.29 1.17 -12.81
C MET A 88 -18.93 1.42 -13.46
N ARG A 89 -18.64 0.71 -14.57
CA ARG A 89 -17.42 0.90 -15.35
C ARG A 89 -17.24 2.35 -15.79
N SER A 90 -18.28 2.99 -16.33
CA SER A 90 -18.20 4.38 -16.78
C SER A 90 -17.90 5.35 -15.62
N ILE A 91 -18.55 5.17 -14.46
CA ILE A 91 -18.30 5.99 -13.27
C ILE A 91 -16.85 5.84 -12.80
N ILE A 92 -16.34 4.60 -12.75
CA ILE A 92 -14.95 4.35 -12.34
C ILE A 92 -13.96 5.00 -13.32
N TYR A 93 -14.19 4.90 -14.63
CA TYR A 93 -13.34 5.59 -15.62
C TYR A 93 -13.37 7.10 -15.49
N GLU A 94 -14.55 7.69 -15.27
CA GLU A 94 -14.69 9.13 -15.09
C GLU A 94 -13.91 9.64 -13.88
N GLU A 95 -13.97 8.92 -12.74
CA GLU A 95 -13.20 9.28 -11.55
C GLU A 95 -11.69 9.01 -11.73
N ALA A 96 -11.31 7.89 -12.36
CA ALA A 96 -9.90 7.58 -12.63
C ALA A 96 -9.24 8.67 -13.49
N LYS A 97 -9.97 9.18 -14.50
CA LYS A 97 -9.51 10.28 -15.34
C LYS A 97 -9.29 11.59 -14.56
N LYS A 98 -10.12 11.89 -13.56
CA LYS A 98 -9.94 13.08 -12.72
C LYS A 98 -8.67 12.99 -11.86
N GLU A 99 -8.36 11.80 -11.39
CA GLU A 99 -7.17 11.49 -10.60
C GLU A 99 -5.91 11.23 -11.45
N ASN A 100 -6.01 11.36 -12.79
CA ASN A 100 -4.94 11.02 -13.75
C ASN A 100 -4.41 9.58 -13.59
N LEU A 101 -5.27 8.64 -13.21
CA LEU A 101 -4.93 7.23 -13.07
C LEU A 101 -5.28 6.45 -14.34
N ASP A 102 -4.28 5.81 -14.94
CA ASP A 102 -4.47 4.87 -16.05
C ASP A 102 -4.74 3.47 -15.50
N LEU A 103 -5.93 2.94 -15.79
CA LEU A 103 -6.43 1.67 -15.27
C LEU A 103 -6.73 0.70 -16.41
N SER A 104 -6.11 -0.47 -16.33
CA SER A 104 -6.43 -1.62 -17.17
C SER A 104 -7.84 -2.15 -16.93
N ASP A 105 -8.39 -2.85 -17.91
CA ASP A 105 -9.70 -3.49 -17.80
C ASP A 105 -9.83 -4.44 -16.61
N ASN A 106 -8.74 -5.14 -16.26
CA ASN A 106 -8.71 -6.05 -15.11
C ASN A 106 -8.80 -5.29 -13.78
N GLN A 107 -8.11 -4.16 -13.66
CA GLN A 107 -8.18 -3.29 -12.48
C GLN A 107 -9.58 -2.70 -12.32
N ILE A 108 -10.19 -2.25 -13.42
CA ILE A 108 -11.57 -1.75 -13.39
C ILE A 108 -12.55 -2.85 -12.95
N ASP A 109 -12.41 -4.06 -13.51
CA ASP A 109 -13.26 -5.20 -13.14
C ASP A 109 -13.08 -5.61 -11.66
N ASP A 110 -11.86 -5.51 -11.13
CA ASP A 110 -11.57 -5.74 -9.71
C ASP A 110 -12.21 -4.66 -8.80
N ILE A 111 -12.17 -3.39 -9.19
CA ILE A 111 -12.89 -2.30 -8.49
C ILE A 111 -14.40 -2.58 -8.50
N ILE A 112 -14.97 -2.93 -9.65
CA ILE A 112 -16.41 -3.26 -9.76
C ILE A 112 -16.76 -4.43 -8.81
N ARG A 113 -15.92 -5.47 -8.78
CA ARG A 113 -16.11 -6.64 -7.93
C ARG A 113 -16.17 -6.24 -6.45
N ILE A 114 -15.20 -5.48 -5.96
CA ILE A 114 -15.18 -5.09 -4.54
C ILE A 114 -16.31 -4.13 -4.18
N SER A 115 -16.66 -3.18 -5.06
CA SER A 115 -17.76 -2.24 -4.82
C SER A 115 -19.11 -2.96 -4.77
N ARG A 116 -19.33 -3.96 -5.63
CA ARG A 116 -20.54 -4.81 -5.57
C ARG A 116 -20.62 -5.63 -4.31
N ILE A 117 -19.49 -6.22 -3.88
CA ILE A 117 -19.40 -6.95 -2.62
C ILE A 117 -19.89 -6.08 -1.46
N ASN A 118 -19.41 -4.83 -1.38
CA ASN A 118 -19.77 -3.90 -0.32
C ASN A 118 -21.26 -3.47 -0.40
N ILE A 119 -21.76 -3.13 -1.59
CA ILE A 119 -23.18 -2.78 -1.78
C ILE A 119 -24.10 -3.96 -1.42
N ASP A 120 -23.74 -5.19 -1.80
CA ASP A 120 -24.52 -6.39 -1.47
C ASP A 120 -24.57 -6.66 0.03
N MET A 121 -23.53 -6.29 0.78
CA MET A 121 -23.52 -6.42 2.23
C MET A 121 -24.56 -5.54 2.91
N LEU A 122 -24.91 -4.38 2.35
CA LEU A 122 -25.98 -3.53 2.89
C LEU A 122 -27.39 -4.13 2.73
N ARG A 123 -27.54 -5.11 1.83
CA ARG A 123 -28.85 -5.67 1.46
C ARG A 123 -29.17 -6.99 2.14
N LYS A 124 -28.14 -7.71 2.61
CA LYS A 124 -28.28 -9.09 3.07
C LYS A 124 -28.27 -9.11 4.59
N GLU A 125 -29.39 -9.56 5.17
CA GLU A 125 -29.43 -9.93 6.58
C GLU A 125 -28.45 -11.08 6.84
N ARG A 126 -27.79 -10.99 8.00
CA ARG A 126 -26.86 -12.00 8.49
C ARG A 126 -27.61 -12.92 9.43
N SER A 127 -27.37 -14.22 9.32
CA SER A 127 -27.82 -15.18 10.33
C SER A 127 -26.87 -15.14 11.53
N ASP A 128 -27.35 -15.43 12.74
CA ASP A 128 -26.55 -15.45 13.98
C ASP A 128 -25.24 -16.26 13.85
N LYS A 129 -25.28 -17.42 13.19
CA LYS A 129 -24.08 -18.25 12.93
C LYS A 129 -23.02 -17.52 12.09
N HIS A 130 -23.44 -16.69 11.15
CA HIS A 130 -22.53 -15.88 10.34
C HIS A 130 -21.99 -14.70 11.13
N GLU A 131 -22.80 -14.06 11.98
CA GLU A 131 -22.33 -12.97 12.84
C GLU A 131 -21.23 -13.45 13.81
N VAL A 132 -21.38 -14.64 14.38
CA VAL A 132 -20.34 -15.24 15.24
C VAL A 132 -19.03 -15.48 14.47
N ASN A 133 -19.11 -15.87 13.20
CA ASN A 133 -17.92 -16.03 12.36
C ASN A 133 -17.32 -14.66 11.99
N ASP A 134 -18.15 -13.69 11.64
CA ASP A 134 -17.73 -12.33 11.28
C ASP A 134 -16.99 -11.67 12.48
N LEU A 135 -17.50 -11.83 13.71
CA LEU A 135 -16.82 -11.40 14.94
C LEU A 135 -15.47 -12.10 15.15
N TYR A 136 -15.37 -13.40 14.85
CA TYR A 136 -14.10 -14.11 14.93
C TYR A 136 -13.10 -13.59 13.88
N CYS A 137 -13.54 -13.36 12.64
CA CYS A 137 -12.71 -12.79 11.59
C CYS A 137 -12.23 -11.37 11.97
N LEU A 138 -13.08 -10.54 12.60
CA LEU A 138 -12.68 -9.25 13.16
C LEU A 138 -11.57 -9.40 14.20
N GLY A 139 -11.72 -10.34 15.15
CA GLY A 139 -10.69 -10.63 16.14
C GLY A 139 -9.34 -10.96 15.48
N ARG A 140 -9.36 -11.83 14.46
CA ARG A 140 -8.14 -12.16 13.69
C ARG A 140 -7.57 -10.98 12.91
N MET A 141 -8.41 -10.10 12.38
CA MET A 141 -7.98 -8.85 11.75
C MET A 141 -7.24 -7.96 12.75
N PHE A 142 -7.77 -7.78 13.96
CA PHE A 142 -7.11 -7.00 15.01
C PHE A 142 -5.77 -7.61 15.44
N ASP A 143 -5.71 -8.94 15.63
CA ASP A 143 -4.45 -9.64 15.91
C ASP A 143 -3.40 -9.37 14.82
N PHE A 144 -3.81 -9.41 13.55
CA PHE A 144 -2.94 -9.13 12.42
C PHE A 144 -2.49 -7.66 12.38
N GLN A 145 -3.39 -6.71 12.67
CA GLN A 145 -3.05 -5.28 12.73
C GLN A 145 -2.02 -4.99 13.84
N THR A 146 -2.16 -5.61 15.01
CA THR A 146 -1.17 -5.51 16.10
C THR A 146 0.19 -6.05 15.66
N TYR A 147 0.23 -7.27 15.10
CA TYR A 147 1.45 -7.86 14.56
C TYR A 147 2.11 -6.96 13.52
N LYS A 148 1.33 -6.41 12.58
CA LYS A 148 1.81 -5.48 11.55
C LYS A 148 2.43 -4.24 12.20
N GLY A 149 1.79 -3.66 13.21
CA GLY A 149 2.29 -2.50 13.93
C GLY A 149 3.63 -2.76 14.63
N GLU A 150 3.82 -3.94 15.22
CA GLU A 150 5.10 -4.36 15.81
C GLU A 150 6.20 -4.51 14.76
N LYS A 151 5.90 -5.19 13.65
CA LYS A 151 6.86 -5.36 12.56
C LYS A 151 7.22 -4.07 11.83
N LEU A 152 6.26 -3.17 11.68
CA LEU A 152 6.53 -1.83 11.14
C LEU A 152 7.47 -1.04 12.07
N LYS A 153 7.32 -1.14 13.39
CA LYS A 153 8.25 -0.49 14.34
C LYS A 153 9.66 -1.04 14.20
N GLU A 154 9.82 -2.35 14.05
CA GLU A 154 11.13 -2.97 13.78
C GLU A 154 11.77 -2.39 12.50
N ILE A 155 11.01 -2.32 11.40
CA ILE A 155 11.49 -1.76 10.13
C ILE A 155 11.86 -0.27 10.27
N ILE A 156 11.04 0.53 10.96
CA ILE A 156 11.33 1.95 11.21
C ILE A 156 12.59 2.11 12.05
N ASN A 157 12.82 1.25 13.04
CA ASN A 157 14.02 1.29 13.86
C ASN A 157 15.28 1.00 13.03
N ASP A 158 15.21 0.06 12.08
CA ASP A 158 16.31 -0.21 11.15
C ASP A 158 16.61 1.03 10.28
N MET A 159 15.57 1.69 9.75
CA MET A 159 15.70 2.93 8.98
C MET A 159 16.30 4.06 9.81
N LYS A 160 15.83 4.25 11.06
CA LYS A 160 16.37 5.24 12.01
C LYS A 160 17.82 4.96 12.33
N HIS A 161 18.17 3.70 12.55
CA HIS A 161 19.54 3.30 12.79
C HIS A 161 20.42 3.71 11.61
N PHE A 162 20.04 3.31 10.39
CA PHE A 162 20.73 3.71 9.16
C PHE A 162 20.85 5.24 9.02
N TRP A 163 19.75 5.98 9.21
CA TRP A 163 19.72 7.45 9.15
C TRP A 163 20.74 8.12 10.08
N ASN A 164 20.93 7.55 11.27
CA ASN A 164 21.81 8.10 12.29
C ASN A 164 23.28 7.76 12.07
N ILE A 165 23.58 6.55 11.57
CA ILE A 165 24.97 6.07 11.45
C ILE A 165 25.56 6.22 10.05
N SER A 166 24.73 6.42 9.02
CA SER A 166 25.16 6.44 7.63
C SER A 166 26.14 7.58 7.37
N GLU A 167 27.30 7.25 6.81
CA GLU A 167 28.33 8.21 6.43
C GLU A 167 27.83 9.21 5.37
N LEU A 168 26.80 8.83 4.60
CA LEU A 168 26.17 9.72 3.61
C LEU A 168 25.50 10.94 4.25
N ILE A 169 25.04 10.79 5.50
CA ILE A 169 24.18 11.76 6.20
C ILE A 169 24.84 12.29 7.49
N ARG A 170 25.85 11.57 8.02
CA ARG A 170 26.47 11.86 9.32
C ARG A 170 26.86 13.32 9.49
N ASP A 171 27.47 13.91 8.46
CA ASP A 171 28.05 15.26 8.51
C ASP A 171 27.06 16.36 8.05
N LYS A 172 25.78 16.01 7.87
CA LYS A 172 24.71 16.98 7.55
C LYS A 172 24.20 17.67 8.81
N ASP A 173 23.72 18.90 8.65
CA ASP A 173 23.21 19.69 9.77
C ASP A 173 21.97 19.03 10.41
N LEU A 174 21.85 19.19 11.73
CA LEU A 174 20.81 18.50 12.51
C LEU A 174 19.39 18.97 12.14
N GLU A 175 19.23 20.24 11.77
CA GLU A 175 17.93 20.80 11.39
C GLU A 175 17.41 20.18 10.09
N TRP A 176 18.25 20.12 9.06
CA TRP A 176 17.95 19.42 7.81
C TRP A 176 17.66 17.95 8.05
N LYS A 177 18.45 17.29 8.91
CA LYS A 177 18.24 15.87 9.24
C LYS A 177 16.86 15.64 9.86
N ASN A 178 16.49 16.45 10.84
CA ASN A 178 15.18 16.33 11.50
C ASN A 178 14.04 16.60 10.50
N LYS A 179 14.14 17.68 9.72
CA LYS A 179 13.14 18.03 8.69
C LYS A 179 12.94 16.90 7.68
N LYS A 180 14.02 16.30 7.17
CA LYS A 180 13.93 15.19 6.20
C LYS A 180 13.38 13.91 6.85
N TRP A 181 13.78 13.61 8.08
CA TRP A 181 13.21 12.49 8.81
C TRP A 181 11.70 12.64 9.01
N ASP A 182 11.23 13.82 9.40
CA ASP A 182 9.80 14.08 9.62
C ASP A 182 8.98 13.93 8.32
N LEU A 183 9.53 14.40 7.18
CA LEU A 183 8.92 14.21 5.86
C LEU A 183 8.82 12.72 5.49
N TRP A 184 9.89 11.95 5.74
CA TRP A 184 9.86 10.50 5.52
C TRP A 184 8.83 9.81 6.39
N GLU A 185 8.80 10.13 7.70
CA GLU A 185 7.87 9.52 8.64
C GLU A 185 6.41 9.82 8.28
N SER A 186 6.11 11.05 7.85
CA SER A 186 4.79 11.41 7.33
C SER A 186 4.43 10.58 6.10
N SER A 187 5.32 10.51 5.11
CA SER A 187 5.10 9.73 3.89
C SER A 187 4.86 8.24 4.19
N LEU A 188 5.64 7.65 5.11
CA LEU A 188 5.48 6.26 5.51
C LEU A 188 4.12 6.01 6.19
N LYS A 189 3.68 6.93 7.06
CA LYS A 189 2.36 6.85 7.72
C LYS A 189 1.22 6.82 6.70
N ASP A 190 1.28 7.64 5.66
CA ASP A 190 0.27 7.65 4.60
C ASP A 190 0.22 6.32 3.85
N LYS A 191 1.38 5.74 3.52
CA LYS A 191 1.48 4.43 2.87
C LYS A 191 0.91 3.31 3.73
N VAL A 192 1.21 3.30 5.03
CA VAL A 192 0.68 2.32 5.98
C VAL A 192 -0.84 2.42 6.08
N LYS A 193 -1.38 3.65 6.11
CA LYS A 193 -2.83 3.89 6.11
C LYS A 193 -3.51 3.35 4.85
N ILE A 194 -2.86 3.41 3.69
CA ILE A 194 -3.37 2.80 2.46
C ILE A 194 -3.38 1.27 2.57
N LEU A 195 -2.34 0.66 3.17
CA LEU A 195 -2.35 -0.78 3.45
C LEU A 195 -3.45 -1.17 4.43
N ASP A 196 -3.76 -0.35 5.44
CA ASP A 196 -4.90 -0.58 6.34
C ASP A 196 -6.24 -0.57 5.58
N LYS A 197 -6.41 0.33 4.60
CA LYS A 197 -7.59 0.34 3.71
C LYS A 197 -7.68 -0.97 2.91
N LYS A 198 -6.55 -1.47 2.39
CA LYS A 198 -6.48 -2.76 1.66
C LYS A 198 -6.90 -3.93 2.55
N ASP A 199 -6.39 -3.99 3.78
CA ASP A 199 -6.72 -5.04 4.75
C ASP A 199 -8.21 -5.00 5.13
N SER A 200 -8.78 -3.79 5.25
CA SER A 200 -10.21 -3.60 5.49
C SER A 200 -11.06 -4.12 4.32
N MET A 201 -10.64 -3.88 3.09
CA MET A 201 -11.30 -4.44 1.89
C MET A 201 -11.27 -5.97 1.85
N LEU A 202 -10.17 -6.61 2.25
CA LEU A 202 -10.12 -8.07 2.40
C LEU A 202 -11.18 -8.57 3.38
N ASN A 203 -11.33 -7.88 4.52
CA ASN A 203 -12.30 -8.27 5.53
C ASN A 203 -13.75 -8.22 5.01
N TYR A 204 -14.09 -7.21 4.19
CA TYR A 204 -15.38 -7.17 3.49
C TYR A 204 -15.56 -8.36 2.53
N VAL A 205 -14.50 -8.78 1.83
CA VAL A 205 -14.55 -10.00 0.99
C VAL A 205 -14.84 -11.23 1.85
N LEU A 206 -14.13 -11.41 2.96
CA LEU A 206 -14.34 -12.55 3.88
C LEU A 206 -15.77 -12.59 4.41
N PHE A 207 -16.30 -11.45 4.85
CA PHE A 207 -17.68 -11.34 5.30
C PHE A 207 -18.65 -11.67 4.18
N HIS A 208 -18.52 -11.05 3.01
CA HIS A 208 -19.43 -11.33 1.88
C HIS A 208 -19.42 -12.81 1.48
N LYS A 209 -18.26 -13.46 1.57
CA LYS A 209 -18.09 -14.89 1.29
C LYS A 209 -18.51 -15.80 2.44
N LYS A 210 -18.98 -15.23 3.56
CA LYS A 210 -19.42 -15.97 4.75
C LYS A 210 -18.31 -16.93 5.22
N ALA A 211 -17.07 -16.45 5.21
CA ALA A 211 -15.91 -17.23 5.59
C ALA A 211 -16.10 -17.87 6.96
N THR A 212 -15.67 -19.12 7.10
CA THR A 212 -15.70 -19.80 8.40
C THR A 212 -14.54 -19.32 9.28
N LYS A 213 -14.59 -19.67 10.57
CA LYS A 213 -13.51 -19.34 11.51
C LYS A 213 -12.17 -19.91 11.03
N GLU A 214 -12.19 -21.13 10.50
CA GLU A 214 -11.02 -21.81 9.97
C GLU A 214 -10.43 -21.05 8.78
N ILE A 215 -11.27 -20.62 7.83
CA ILE A 215 -10.83 -19.83 6.67
C ILE A 215 -10.21 -18.51 7.14
N CYS A 216 -10.88 -17.78 8.03
CA CYS A 216 -10.34 -16.52 8.56
C CYS A 216 -9.02 -16.72 9.31
N HIS A 217 -8.91 -17.77 10.11
CA HIS A 217 -7.66 -18.11 10.79
C HIS A 217 -6.53 -18.34 9.77
N THR A 218 -6.74 -19.20 8.77
CA THR A 218 -5.73 -19.54 7.76
C THR A 218 -5.31 -18.31 6.96
N VAL A 219 -6.26 -17.44 6.59
CA VAL A 219 -5.98 -16.19 5.87
C VAL A 219 -5.10 -15.25 6.69
N TYR A 220 -5.45 -14.97 7.95
CA TYR A 220 -4.69 -14.03 8.76
C TYR A 220 -3.34 -14.59 9.23
N GLU A 221 -3.20 -15.90 9.41
CA GLU A 221 -1.89 -16.51 9.65
C GLU A 221 -0.99 -16.46 8.41
N TYR A 222 -1.55 -16.66 7.21
CA TYR A 222 -0.82 -16.43 5.96
C TYR A 222 -0.36 -14.97 5.84
N LEU A 223 -1.25 -14.01 6.14
CA LEU A 223 -0.89 -12.58 6.09
C LEU A 223 0.21 -12.23 7.07
N LYS A 224 0.17 -12.73 8.32
CA LYS A 224 1.26 -12.51 9.30
C LYS A 224 2.61 -13.00 8.75
N LYS A 225 2.64 -14.21 8.18
CA LYS A 225 3.88 -14.78 7.62
C LYS A 225 4.39 -13.99 6.42
N SER A 226 3.51 -13.64 5.49
CA SER A 226 3.88 -12.99 4.22
C SER A 226 4.10 -11.48 4.33
N TRP A 227 3.58 -10.80 5.35
CA TRP A 227 3.59 -9.34 5.39
C TRP A 227 5.01 -8.75 5.42
N VAL A 228 5.88 -9.24 6.32
CA VAL A 228 7.26 -8.74 6.41
C VAL A 228 8.02 -9.00 5.12
N GLU A 229 7.88 -10.20 4.57
CA GLU A 229 8.51 -10.60 3.31
C GLU A 229 8.06 -9.72 2.14
N THR A 230 6.79 -9.32 2.15
CA THR A 230 6.20 -8.50 1.09
C THR A 230 6.61 -7.04 1.17
N TYR A 231 6.65 -6.44 2.37
CA TYR A 231 6.77 -4.97 2.49
C TYR A 231 8.12 -4.47 3.01
N ARG A 232 8.95 -5.31 3.64
CA ARG A 232 10.23 -4.84 4.21
C ARG A 232 11.17 -4.30 3.15
N ALA A 233 11.45 -5.07 2.10
CA ALA A 233 12.36 -4.65 1.05
C ALA A 233 11.81 -3.43 0.26
N PRO A 234 10.53 -3.39 -0.15
CA PRO A 234 9.97 -2.20 -0.79
C PRO A 234 10.06 -0.94 0.07
N PHE A 235 9.73 -1.01 1.36
CA PHE A 235 9.85 0.15 2.25
C PHE A 235 11.30 0.62 2.42
N MET A 236 12.25 -0.31 2.57
CA MET A 236 13.67 0.05 2.63
C MET A 236 14.17 0.65 1.31
N SER A 237 13.70 0.17 0.16
CA SER A 237 14.04 0.72 -1.14
C SER A 237 13.57 2.17 -1.28
N GLU A 238 12.28 2.44 -0.97
CA GLU A 238 11.76 3.80 -1.03
C GLU A 238 12.46 4.74 -0.03
N PHE A 239 12.87 4.22 1.14
CA PHE A 239 13.64 4.99 2.10
C PHE A 239 15.01 5.39 1.54
N HIS A 240 15.73 4.46 0.90
CA HIS A 240 17.00 4.78 0.27
C HIS A 240 16.82 5.79 -0.87
N ASP A 241 15.81 5.63 -1.72
CA ASP A 241 15.51 6.58 -2.79
C ASP A 241 15.20 7.98 -2.23
N PHE A 242 14.46 8.06 -1.13
CA PHE A 242 14.20 9.31 -0.42
C PHE A 242 15.48 9.98 0.08
N ILE A 243 16.43 9.20 0.61
CA ILE A 243 17.75 9.70 1.03
C ILE A 243 18.50 10.28 -0.16
N TYR A 244 18.57 9.54 -1.27
CA TYR A 244 19.29 9.98 -2.46
C TYR A 244 18.73 11.30 -2.99
N LYS A 245 17.41 11.38 -3.19
CA LYS A 245 16.75 12.62 -3.63
C LYS A 245 16.98 13.77 -2.67
N SER A 246 16.91 13.52 -1.36
CA SER A 246 17.16 14.54 -0.36
C SER A 246 18.59 15.08 -0.43
N LEU A 247 19.58 14.21 -0.69
CA LEU A 247 20.98 14.61 -0.83
C LEU A 247 21.24 15.38 -2.14
N GLU A 248 20.55 15.02 -3.22
CA GLU A 248 20.60 15.78 -4.49
C GLU A 248 20.03 17.19 -4.31
N GLU A 249 18.83 17.31 -3.74
CA GLU A 249 18.22 18.60 -3.41
C GLU A 249 19.13 19.45 -2.51
N PHE A 250 19.84 18.83 -1.57
CA PHE A 250 20.77 19.54 -0.69
C PHE A 250 21.97 20.12 -1.46
N LYS A 251 22.49 19.39 -2.46
CA LYS A 251 23.58 19.88 -3.32
C LYS A 251 23.12 21.03 -4.19
N GLU A 252 21.98 20.90 -4.87
CA GLU A 252 21.43 21.94 -5.74
C GLU A 252 21.18 23.25 -4.99
N ASN A 253 20.67 23.18 -3.76
CA ASN A 253 20.44 24.36 -2.93
C ASN A 253 21.75 25.03 -2.46
N LYS A 254 22.83 24.26 -2.28
CA LYS A 254 24.16 24.83 -1.99
C LYS A 254 24.74 25.53 -3.22
N ASP A 255 24.73 24.85 -4.36
CA ASP A 255 25.27 25.40 -5.61
C ASP A 255 24.53 26.67 -6.05
N THR A 256 23.22 26.75 -5.79
CA THR A 256 22.41 27.94 -6.09
C THR A 256 22.72 29.09 -5.14
N ASN A 257 22.92 28.82 -3.85
CA ASN A 257 23.29 29.85 -2.87
C ASN A 257 24.72 30.36 -3.06
N ASP A 258 25.64 29.50 -3.53
CA ASP A 258 27.01 29.89 -3.80
C ASP A 258 27.09 30.75 -5.08
N LYS A 259 26.35 30.40 -6.15
CA LYS A 259 26.20 31.24 -7.35
C LYS A 259 25.61 32.62 -7.05
N ASN A 260 24.56 32.68 -6.22
CA ASN A 260 23.95 33.95 -5.83
C ASN A 260 24.88 34.83 -4.98
N LYS A 261 25.84 34.24 -4.25
CA LYS A 261 26.86 35.00 -3.51
C LYS A 261 27.98 35.51 -4.41
N GLU A 262 28.35 34.75 -5.44
CA GLU A 262 29.32 35.19 -6.45
C GLU A 262 28.76 36.36 -7.27
N GLU A 263 27.50 36.30 -7.71
CA GLU A 263 26.84 37.41 -8.43
C GLU A 263 26.73 38.69 -7.58
N VAL A 264 26.49 38.57 -6.27
CA VAL A 264 26.43 39.74 -5.37
C VAL A 264 27.82 40.36 -5.12
N ASN A 265 28.89 39.56 -5.21
CA ASN A 265 30.26 40.04 -5.09
C ASN A 265 30.82 40.62 -6.39
N GLU A 266 30.28 40.29 -7.56
CA GLU A 266 30.65 40.90 -8.85
C GLU A 266 29.98 42.27 -9.10
N ILE A 267 28.93 42.62 -8.34
CA ILE A 267 28.18 43.88 -8.48
C ILE A 267 28.70 44.97 -7.50
N ASN A 268 29.61 44.64 -6.58
CA ASN A 268 30.24 45.58 -5.63
C ASN A 268 31.71 45.87 -5.96
#